data_AF-A0A5E6NQ13-F1
#
_entry.id   AF-A0A5E6NQ13-F1
#
_cell.length_a   1.000
_cell.length_b   1.000
_cell.length_c   1.000
_cell.angle_alpha   90.00
_cell.angle_beta   90.00
_cell.angle_gamma   90.00
#
_symmetry.space_group_name_H-M   'P 1'
#
loop_
_entity.id
_entity.type
_entity.pdbx_description
1 polymer ?
#
loop_
_entity_poly.entity_id
_entity_poly.type
_entity_poly.pdbx_seq_one_letter_code
_entity_poly.pdbx_strand_id
1 'polypeptide(L)' 'MANDNIKTKGRLRPGKMFLVDFEKGELLDDERIKSDFAKQNLIKTG' A
#
# COMPACT_ATOMS: atom_id res chain seq x y z
N MET A 1 14.61 18.48 19.15
CA MET A 1 14.20 17.05 19.04
C MET A 1 12.85 17.04 18.35
N ALA A 2 12.78 16.73 17.05
CA ALA A 2 11.52 16.77 16.28
C ALA A 2 11.40 15.65 15.23
N ASN A 3 12.29 14.67 15.24
CA ASN A 3 12.30 13.55 14.27
C ASN A 3 12.07 12.18 14.91
N ASP A 4 11.93 12.10 16.23
CA ASP A 4 11.98 10.82 16.96
C ASP A 4 10.73 9.95 16.69
N ASN A 5 9.67 10.54 16.14
CA ASN A 5 8.42 9.86 15.81
C ASN A 5 8.32 9.43 14.34
N ILE A 6 9.40 9.52 13.56
CA ILE A 6 9.39 9.10 12.15
C ILE A 6 10.03 7.72 12.01
N LYS A 7 9.20 6.73 11.73
CA LYS A 7 9.67 5.35 11.49
C LYS A 7 10.32 5.18 10.13
N THR A 8 9.75 5.77 9.08
CA THR A 8 10.25 5.67 7.70
C THR A 8 9.93 6.93 6.89
N LYS A 9 10.78 7.24 5.90
CA LYS A 9 10.55 8.30 4.90
C LYS A 9 10.76 7.71 3.51
N GLY A 10 9.82 7.94 2.59
CA GLY A 10 9.89 7.45 1.22
C GLY A 10 8.97 8.22 0.29
N ARG A 11 9.09 7.97 -1.02
CA ARG A 11 8.26 8.59 -2.06
C ARG A 11 7.59 7.50 -2.89
N LEU A 12 6.31 7.70 -3.20
CA LEU A 12 5.59 6.85 -4.16
C LEU A 12 6.22 6.95 -5.55
N ARG A 13 6.43 5.79 -6.18
CA ARG A 13 6.82 5.68 -7.59
C ARG A 13 5.55 5.55 -8.44
N PRO A 14 5.57 5.96 -9.72
CA PRO A 14 4.44 5.73 -10.62
C PRO A 14 3.98 4.27 -10.58
N GLY A 15 2.65 4.05 -10.48
CA GLY A 15 2.06 2.72 -10.41
C GLY A 15 2.17 1.98 -9.06
N LYS A 16 2.73 2.64 -8.02
CA LYS A 16 2.74 2.14 -6.64
C LYS A 16 1.69 2.85 -5.78
N MET A 17 1.05 2.10 -4.89
CA MET A 17 0.07 2.62 -3.93
C MET A 17 0.25 2.03 -2.52
N PHE A 18 -0.39 2.64 -1.54
CA PHE A 18 -0.59 2.07 -0.21
C PHE A 18 -1.98 2.47 0.30
N LEU A 19 -2.52 1.71 1.24
CA LEU A 19 -3.78 1.99 1.91
C LEU A 19 -3.58 1.93 3.42
N VAL A 20 -4.37 2.72 4.15
CA VAL A 20 -4.45 2.67 5.60
C VAL A 20 -5.80 2.07 5.97
N ASP A 21 -5.80 0.92 6.62
CA ASP A 21 -6.98 0.32 7.23
C ASP A 21 -7.05 0.80 8.68
N PHE A 22 -7.97 1.73 8.97
CA PHE A 22 -8.12 2.32 10.30
C PHE A 22 -8.83 1.38 11.30
N GLU A 23 -9.59 0.41 10.81
CA GLU A 23 -10.28 -0.56 11.68
C GLU A 23 -9.29 -1.62 12.17
N LYS A 24 -8.41 -2.09 11.28
CA LYS A 24 -7.34 -3.05 11.63
C LYS A 24 -6.05 -2.40 12.11
N GLY A 25 -5.91 -1.09 11.94
CA GLY A 25 -4.71 -0.34 12.33
C GLY A 25 -3.46 -0.71 11.52
N GLU A 26 -3.63 -1.06 10.23
CA GLU A 26 -2.54 -1.53 9.38
C GLU A 26 -2.32 -0.67 8.13
N LEU A 27 -1.08 -0.68 7.65
CA LEU A 27 -0.69 -0.10 6.37
C LEU A 27 -0.53 -1.25 5.36
N LEU A 28 -1.34 -1.24 4.30
CA LEU A 28 -1.22 -2.19 3.21
C LEU A 28 -0.37 -1.57 2.10
N ASP A 29 0.67 -2.28 1.68
CA ASP A 29 1.52 -1.86 0.57
C ASP A 29 0.97 -2.31 -0.80
N ASP A 30 1.61 -1.83 -1.85
CA ASP A 30 1.24 -2.11 -3.24
C ASP A 30 1.15 -3.60 -3.57
N GLU A 31 2.06 -4.43 -3.06
CA GLU A 31 2.09 -5.87 -3.35
C GLU A 31 0.95 -6.59 -2.65
N ARG A 32 0.67 -6.23 -1.39
CA ARG A 32 -0.46 -6.76 -0.63
C ARG A 32 -1.79 -6.36 -1.27
N ILE A 33 -1.94 -5.08 -1.62
CA ILE A 33 -3.12 -4.59 -2.34
C ILE A 33 -3.30 -5.36 -3.65
N LYS A 34 -2.27 -5.46 -4.49
CA LYS A 34 -2.40 -6.14 -5.78
C LYS A 34 -2.66 -7.64 -5.61
N SER A 35 -2.04 -8.32 -4.66
CA SER A 35 -2.28 -9.75 -4.45
C SER A 35 -3.68 -10.06 -3.91
N ASP A 36 -4.23 -9.20 -3.05
CA ASP A 36 -5.59 -9.34 -2.50
C ASP A 36 -6.66 -8.96 -3.54
N PHE A 37 -6.45 -7.88 -4.30
CA PHE A 37 -7.45 -7.32 -5.22
C PHE A 37 -7.32 -7.78 -6.68
N ALA A 38 -6.15 -8.23 -7.16
CA ALA A 38 -6.02 -8.80 -8.52
C ALA A 38 -6.82 -10.10 -8.68
N LYS A 39 -7.10 -10.80 -7.56
CA LYS A 39 -7.98 -11.97 -7.55
C LYS A 39 -9.46 -11.60 -7.68
N GLN A 40 -9.85 -10.38 -7.29
CA GLN A 40 -11.24 -9.92 -7.34
C GLN A 40 -11.62 -9.28 -8.68
N ASN A 41 -10.65 -8.72 -9.42
CA ASN A 41 -10.89 -8.11 -10.72
C ASN A 41 -9.93 -8.69 -11.77
N LEU A 42 -10.38 -9.75 -12.47
CA LEU A 42 -9.75 -10.26 -13.68
C LEU A 42 -9.70 -9.16 -14.75
N ILE A 43 -8.66 -8.33 -14.75
CA ILE A 43 -8.27 -7.62 -15.96
C ILE A 43 -7.56 -8.65 -16.82
N LYS A 44 -8.30 -9.23 -17.76
CA LYS A 44 -7.75 -10.05 -18.84
C LYS A 44 -6.71 -9.22 -19.60
N THR A 45 -5.44 -9.48 -19.36
CA THR A 45 -4.39 -9.15 -20.32
C THR A 45 -4.53 -10.09 -21.51
N GLY A 46 -4.56 -9.52 -22.72
CA GLY A 46 -4.71 -10.22 -24.00
C GLY A 46 -3.53 -11.10 -24.37
#